data_AF-A0A524D091-F1
#
_entry.id   AF-A0A524D091-F1
#
_cell.length_a   1.000
_cell.length_b   1.000
_cell.length_c   1.000
_cell.angle_alpha   90.00
_cell.angle_beta   90.00
_cell.angle_gamma   90.00
#
_symmetry.space_group_name_H-M   'P 1'
#
loop_
_entity.id
_entity.type
_entity.pdbx_description
1 polymer ?
#
loop_
_entity_poly.entity_id
_entity_poly.type
_entity_poly.pdbx_seq_one_letter_code
_entity_poly.pdbx_strand_id
1 'polypeptide(L)'
;MMTHDWFRERLTDAHKKQRTHLYRIIQDLSTDLVEKKVSDEERLPDMLSVLRHIGNSETYWFHKNGNDLLPPLRTGGLDEVVDHLERVTAAMIEMIRGCSEEELRVVPPTDERGPSISWCVLRTVQHGIYHAGQLAKMRHMIGAPPLEVDDAPWNAAVDAPTQIIGALLDESWK
;
A
#
# COMPACT_ATOMS: atom_id res chain seq x y z
N MET A 1 -18.24 12.49 16.49
CA MET A 1 -18.79 11.18 16.12
C MET A 1 -18.43 10.99 14.66
N MET A 2 -17.47 10.13 14.39
CA MET A 2 -17.05 9.73 13.07
C MET A 2 -18.24 9.08 12.40
N THR A 3 -18.56 9.56 11.21
CA THR A 3 -19.49 8.86 10.34
C THR A 3 -18.73 7.76 9.60
N HIS A 4 -19.46 6.73 9.19
CA HIS A 4 -18.90 5.68 8.33
C HIS A 4 -18.35 6.26 7.02
N ASP A 5 -19.00 7.30 6.47
CA ASP A 5 -18.55 7.99 5.25
C ASP A 5 -17.22 8.71 5.45
N TRP A 6 -17.06 9.42 6.57
CA TRP A 6 -15.77 10.01 6.92
C TRP A 6 -14.67 8.95 6.96
N PHE A 7 -14.95 7.78 7.55
CA PHE A 7 -13.93 6.75 7.68
C PHE A 7 -13.55 6.12 6.34
N ARG A 8 -14.54 5.85 5.46
CA ARG A 8 -14.30 5.41 4.08
C ARG A 8 -13.43 6.41 3.30
N GLU A 9 -13.72 7.69 3.43
CA GLU A 9 -12.92 8.75 2.79
C GLU A 9 -11.48 8.75 3.30
N ARG A 10 -11.27 8.65 4.61
CA ARG A 10 -9.92 8.63 5.18
C ARG A 10 -9.13 7.38 4.77
N LEU A 11 -9.75 6.20 4.76
CA LEU A 11 -9.11 4.96 4.29
C LEU A 11 -8.68 5.09 2.82
N THR A 12 -9.58 5.61 1.98
CA THR A 12 -9.31 5.87 0.55
C THR A 12 -8.16 6.87 0.38
N ASP A 13 -8.18 7.97 1.13
CA ASP A 13 -7.16 9.02 1.07
C ASP A 13 -5.80 8.51 1.54
N ALA A 14 -5.74 7.72 2.61
CA ALA A 14 -4.50 7.12 3.10
C ALA A 14 -3.87 6.19 2.05
N HIS A 15 -4.67 5.33 1.41
CA HIS A 15 -4.18 4.46 0.32
C HIS A 15 -3.66 5.26 -0.86
N LYS A 16 -4.40 6.30 -1.30
CA LYS A 16 -3.97 7.17 -2.40
C LYS A 16 -2.65 7.87 -2.11
N LYS A 17 -2.50 8.46 -0.91
CA LYS A 17 -1.26 9.15 -0.50
C LYS A 17 -0.07 8.21 -0.46
N GLN A 18 -0.26 7.00 0.07
CA GLN A 18 0.77 5.96 0.03
C GLN A 18 1.16 5.62 -1.41
N ARG A 19 0.17 5.43 -2.30
CA ARG A 19 0.44 5.10 -3.70
C ARG A 19 1.15 6.22 -4.44
N THR A 20 0.75 7.48 -4.23
CA THR A 20 1.45 8.66 -4.76
C THR A 20 2.91 8.69 -4.33
N HIS A 21 3.19 8.43 -3.04
CA HIS A 21 4.57 8.37 -2.56
C HIS A 21 5.36 7.24 -3.24
N LEU A 22 4.77 6.04 -3.37
CA LEU A 22 5.42 4.93 -4.06
C LEU A 22 5.76 5.28 -5.52
N TYR A 23 4.81 5.86 -6.26
CA TYR A 23 5.02 6.24 -7.66
C TYR A 23 6.10 7.31 -7.82
N ARG A 24 6.21 8.25 -6.88
CA ARG A 24 7.36 9.16 -6.84
C ARG A 24 8.68 8.42 -6.71
N ILE A 25 8.77 7.39 -5.86
CA ILE A 25 10.04 6.65 -5.67
C ILE A 25 10.47 5.90 -6.93
N ILE A 26 9.53 5.43 -7.74
CA ILE A 26 9.84 4.66 -8.97
C ILE A 26 9.81 5.51 -10.24
N GLN A 27 9.56 6.81 -10.12
CA GLN A 27 9.52 7.73 -11.24
C GLN A 27 10.86 7.74 -11.99
N ASP A 28 10.81 7.79 -13.32
CA ASP A 28 11.96 7.88 -14.22
C ASP A 28 12.94 6.69 -14.12
N LEU A 29 12.50 5.55 -13.57
CA LEU A 29 13.27 4.32 -13.60
C LEU A 29 12.97 3.55 -14.89
N SER A 30 14.04 3.11 -15.57
CA SER A 30 13.93 2.15 -16.66
C SER A 30 13.79 0.72 -16.13
N THR A 31 13.34 -0.20 -17.00
CA THR A 31 13.30 -1.64 -16.73
C THR A 31 14.66 -2.17 -16.24
N ASP A 32 15.74 -1.79 -16.91
CA ASP A 32 17.10 -2.20 -16.54
C ASP A 32 17.50 -1.77 -15.12
N LEU A 33 17.03 -0.59 -14.68
CA LEU A 33 17.32 -0.08 -13.34
C LEU A 33 16.53 -0.84 -12.27
N VAL A 34 15.24 -1.14 -12.50
CA VAL A 34 14.42 -1.82 -11.49
C VAL A 34 14.73 -3.30 -11.33
N GLU A 35 15.33 -3.94 -12.35
CA GLU A 35 15.78 -5.33 -12.33
C GLU A 35 17.22 -5.50 -11.82
N LYS A 36 17.93 -4.41 -11.55
CA LYS A 36 19.30 -4.46 -11.04
C LYS A 36 19.30 -4.99 -9.60
N LYS A 37 19.92 -6.15 -9.40
CA LYS A 37 20.09 -6.77 -8.08
C LYS A 37 20.98 -5.92 -7.17
N VAL A 38 20.49 -5.69 -5.97
CA VAL A 38 21.15 -4.91 -4.90
C VAL A 38 21.12 -5.60 -3.53
N SER A 39 20.47 -6.75 -3.44
CA SER A 39 20.41 -7.59 -2.25
C SER A 39 20.66 -9.06 -2.61
N ASP A 40 21.25 -9.80 -1.68
CA ASP A 40 21.43 -11.26 -1.75
C ASP A 40 20.16 -12.01 -1.29
N GLU A 41 19.11 -11.29 -0.88
CA GLU A 41 17.83 -11.88 -0.53
C GLU A 41 17.21 -12.60 -1.73
N GLU A 42 16.90 -13.88 -1.58
CA GLU A 42 16.35 -14.71 -2.67
C GLU A 42 15.00 -14.18 -3.20
N ARG A 43 14.18 -13.60 -2.32
CA ARG A 43 12.80 -13.17 -2.66
C ARG A 43 12.68 -11.72 -3.11
N LEU A 44 13.56 -10.85 -2.62
CA LEU A 44 13.51 -9.41 -2.86
C LEU A 44 14.88 -8.84 -3.29
N PRO A 45 15.52 -9.42 -4.32
CA PRO A 45 16.88 -9.03 -4.70
C PRO A 45 16.95 -7.65 -5.39
N ASP A 46 15.83 -7.17 -5.95
CA ASP A 46 15.73 -5.96 -6.78
C ASP A 46 14.43 -5.17 -6.54
N MET A 47 14.33 -3.98 -7.12
CA MET A 47 13.17 -3.09 -6.93
C MET A 47 11.89 -3.67 -7.53
N LEU A 48 11.98 -4.35 -8.68
CA LEU A 48 10.82 -4.97 -9.33
C LEU A 48 10.18 -6.04 -8.43
N SER A 49 11.01 -6.85 -7.79
CA SER A 49 10.59 -7.89 -6.84
C SER A 49 9.88 -7.28 -5.63
N VAL A 50 10.38 -6.16 -5.10
CA VAL A 50 9.73 -5.41 -4.01
C VAL A 50 8.40 -4.81 -4.46
N LEU A 51 8.31 -4.22 -5.65
CA LEU A 51 7.05 -3.68 -6.17
C LEU A 51 5.98 -4.76 -6.35
N ARG A 52 6.37 -5.91 -6.91
CA ARG A 52 5.48 -7.07 -7.03
C ARG A 52 5.05 -7.59 -5.66
N HIS A 53 5.95 -7.59 -4.68
CA HIS A 53 5.65 -7.98 -3.31
C HIS A 53 4.62 -7.06 -2.64
N ILE A 54 4.70 -5.74 -2.87
CA ILE A 54 3.71 -4.77 -2.37
C ILE A 54 2.32 -5.13 -2.92
N GLY A 55 2.17 -5.25 -4.25
CA GLY A 55 0.89 -5.56 -4.88
C GLY A 55 0.31 -6.91 -4.45
N ASN A 56 1.15 -7.94 -4.38
CA ASN A 56 0.71 -9.26 -3.94
C ASN A 56 0.27 -9.28 -2.46
N SER A 57 0.96 -8.53 -1.61
CA SER A 57 0.59 -8.41 -0.19
C SER A 57 -0.75 -7.72 -0.01
N GLU A 58 -1.06 -6.73 -0.86
CA GLU A 58 -2.37 -6.08 -0.90
C GLU A 58 -3.47 -7.07 -1.29
N THR A 59 -3.28 -7.84 -2.37
CA THR A 59 -4.28 -8.86 -2.76
C THR A 59 -4.45 -9.95 -1.70
N TYR A 60 -3.38 -10.33 -1.01
CA TYR A 60 -3.36 -11.42 -0.04
C TYR A 60 -4.26 -11.15 1.18
N TRP A 61 -4.16 -9.97 1.79
CA TRP A 61 -4.92 -9.68 3.01
C TRP A 61 -6.42 -9.61 2.75
N PHE A 62 -6.80 -9.09 1.60
CA PHE A 62 -8.18 -9.05 1.13
C PHE A 62 -8.71 -10.45 0.80
N HIS A 63 -7.90 -11.30 0.15
CA HIS A 63 -8.23 -12.71 -0.08
C HIS A 63 -8.47 -13.46 1.24
N LYS A 64 -7.67 -13.20 2.29
CA LYS A 64 -7.83 -13.84 3.60
C LYS A 64 -9.20 -13.54 4.24
N ASN A 65 -9.87 -12.46 3.84
CA ASN A 65 -11.23 -12.13 4.27
C ASN A 65 -12.32 -12.54 3.27
N GLY A 66 -12.00 -13.35 2.26
CA GLY A 66 -12.95 -13.72 1.19
C GLY A 66 -13.34 -12.55 0.29
N ASN A 67 -12.62 -11.43 0.33
CA ASN A 67 -12.90 -10.21 -0.42
C ASN A 67 -11.86 -10.02 -1.53
N ASP A 68 -11.78 -10.96 -2.46
CA ASP A 68 -10.77 -10.94 -3.52
C ASP A 68 -10.80 -9.63 -4.33
N LEU A 69 -9.69 -8.90 -4.32
CA LEU A 69 -9.51 -7.72 -5.18
C LEU A 69 -9.18 -8.17 -6.60
N LEU A 70 -8.06 -8.87 -6.75
CA LEU A 70 -7.48 -9.34 -7.99
C LEU A 70 -6.60 -10.57 -7.72
N PRO A 71 -6.35 -11.43 -8.73
CA PRO A 71 -5.35 -12.49 -8.61
C PRO A 71 -3.93 -11.91 -8.44
N PRO A 72 -3.03 -12.60 -7.72
CA PRO A 72 -1.67 -12.11 -7.50
C PRO A 72 -0.86 -12.11 -8.80
N LEU A 73 0.00 -11.10 -8.95
CA LEU A 73 0.93 -10.98 -10.07
C LEU A 73 2.20 -11.81 -9.78
N ARG A 74 2.39 -12.91 -10.52
CA ARG A 74 3.55 -13.83 -10.33
C ARG A 74 4.75 -13.47 -11.20
N THR A 75 4.49 -12.95 -12.39
CA THR A 75 5.48 -12.61 -13.41
C THR A 75 5.14 -11.26 -13.99
N GLY A 76 6.10 -10.63 -14.67
CA GLY A 76 5.88 -9.42 -15.44
C GLY A 76 6.88 -8.31 -15.14
N GLY A 77 7.06 -7.43 -16.13
CA GLY A 77 7.97 -6.29 -16.09
C GLY A 77 7.41 -5.11 -15.30
N LEU A 78 8.14 -3.99 -15.30
CA LEU A 78 7.76 -2.78 -14.57
C LEU A 78 6.36 -2.28 -14.93
N ASP A 79 6.05 -2.15 -16.21
CA ASP A 79 4.76 -1.64 -16.69
C ASP A 79 3.59 -2.53 -16.23
N GLU A 80 3.75 -3.85 -16.30
CA GLU A 80 2.73 -4.81 -15.86
C GLU A 80 2.51 -4.75 -14.34
N VAL A 81 3.58 -4.53 -13.56
CA VAL A 81 3.48 -4.32 -12.11
C VAL A 81 2.78 -3.01 -11.79
N VAL A 82 3.12 -1.92 -12.49
CA VAL A 82 2.49 -0.61 -12.28
C VAL A 82 1.01 -0.67 -12.62
N ASP A 83 0.64 -1.22 -13.77
CA ASP A 83 -0.76 -1.45 -14.16
C ASP A 83 -1.50 -2.31 -13.14
N HIS A 84 -0.88 -3.37 -12.63
CA HIS A 84 -1.47 -4.18 -11.58
C HIS A 84 -1.73 -3.38 -10.30
N LEU A 85 -0.78 -2.55 -9.86
CA LEU A 85 -0.96 -1.68 -8.67
C LEU A 85 -2.08 -0.65 -8.85
N GLU A 86 -2.25 -0.12 -10.07
CA GLU A 86 -3.37 0.79 -10.40
C GLU A 86 -4.71 0.07 -10.32
N ARG A 87 -4.80 -1.13 -10.90
CA ARG A 87 -6.01 -1.95 -10.84
C ARG A 87 -6.35 -2.41 -9.42
N VAL A 88 -5.36 -2.81 -8.62
CA VAL A 88 -5.55 -3.12 -7.19
C VAL A 88 -6.05 -1.89 -6.44
N THR A 89 -5.49 -0.71 -6.73
CA THR A 89 -5.94 0.55 -6.13
C THR A 89 -7.39 0.87 -6.46
N ALA A 90 -7.79 0.73 -7.73
CA ALA A 90 -9.18 0.93 -8.13
C ALA A 90 -10.14 -0.06 -7.44
N ALA A 91 -9.80 -1.35 -7.44
CA ALA A 91 -10.59 -2.40 -6.78
C ALA A 91 -10.73 -2.15 -5.28
N MET A 92 -9.65 -1.74 -4.60
CA MET A 92 -9.66 -1.43 -3.18
C MET A 92 -10.58 -0.24 -2.86
N ILE A 93 -10.55 0.82 -3.68
CA ILE A 93 -11.40 1.99 -3.49
C ILE A 93 -12.89 1.61 -3.62
N GLU A 94 -13.24 0.81 -4.62
CA GLU A 94 -14.61 0.33 -4.78
C GLU A 94 -15.05 -0.57 -3.61
N MET A 95 -14.14 -1.43 -3.13
CA MET A 95 -14.37 -2.27 -1.95
C MET A 95 -14.63 -1.44 -0.69
N ILE A 96 -13.83 -0.40 -0.43
CA ILE A 96 -14.01 0.51 0.72
C ILE A 96 -15.37 1.23 0.64
N ARG A 97 -15.79 1.66 -0.56
CA ARG A 97 -17.07 2.35 -0.78
C ARG A 97 -18.26 1.45 -0.53
N GLY A 98 -18.19 0.19 -0.99
CA GLY A 98 -19.29 -0.76 -0.94
C GLY A 98 -19.36 -1.62 0.32
N CYS A 99 -18.36 -1.58 1.20
CA CYS A 99 -18.32 -2.47 2.36
C CYS A 99 -19.37 -2.13 3.42
N SER A 100 -19.78 -3.18 4.14
CA SER A 100 -20.69 -3.06 5.28
C SER A 100 -20.05 -2.27 6.43
N GLU A 101 -20.86 -1.79 7.37
CA GLU A 101 -20.37 -1.09 8.55
C GLU A 101 -19.51 -1.99 9.46
N GLU A 102 -19.77 -3.31 9.45
CA GLU A 102 -18.95 -4.26 10.19
C GLU A 102 -17.52 -4.31 9.65
N GLU A 103 -17.36 -4.28 8.32
CA GLU A 103 -16.06 -4.28 7.64
C GLU A 103 -15.28 -2.97 7.80
N LEU A 104 -15.94 -1.91 8.27
CA LEU A 104 -15.30 -0.67 8.69
C LEU A 104 -14.71 -0.74 10.09
N ARG A 105 -15.06 -1.72 10.94
CA ARG A 105 -14.38 -1.88 12.24
C ARG A 105 -12.94 -2.34 12.00
N VAL A 106 -11.98 -1.84 12.78
CA VAL A 106 -10.57 -2.26 12.65
C VAL A 106 -10.37 -3.58 13.41
N VAL A 107 -10.57 -4.70 12.72
CA VAL A 107 -10.47 -6.06 13.28
C VAL A 107 -9.30 -6.80 12.62
N PRO A 108 -8.26 -7.20 13.40
CA PRO A 108 -7.15 -8.00 12.89
C PRO A 108 -7.60 -9.42 12.54
N PRO A 109 -6.83 -10.15 11.71
CA PRO A 109 -7.15 -11.54 11.40
C PRO A 109 -6.95 -12.44 12.62
N THR A 110 -7.76 -13.49 12.72
CA THR A 110 -7.58 -14.61 13.67
C THR A 110 -7.41 -15.92 12.89
N ASP A 111 -7.32 -17.05 13.60
CA ASP A 111 -7.32 -18.38 12.97
C ASP A 111 -8.69 -18.75 12.38
N GLU A 112 -9.77 -18.13 12.90
CA GLU A 112 -11.16 -18.44 12.57
C GLU A 112 -11.77 -17.46 11.57
N ARG A 113 -11.25 -16.24 11.50
CA ARG A 113 -11.79 -15.15 10.67
C ARG A 113 -10.69 -14.36 9.98
N GLY A 114 -10.96 -13.96 8.75
CA GLY A 114 -10.17 -12.96 8.05
C GLY A 114 -10.20 -11.58 8.70
N PRO A 115 -9.29 -10.68 8.29
CA PRO A 115 -9.27 -9.30 8.77
C PRO A 115 -10.40 -8.47 8.16
N SER A 116 -10.91 -7.49 8.90
CA SER A 116 -11.82 -6.47 8.31
C SER A 116 -11.17 -5.70 7.15
N ILE A 117 -11.97 -5.18 6.22
CA ILE A 117 -11.49 -4.32 5.11
C ILE A 117 -10.71 -3.11 5.64
N SER A 118 -11.18 -2.42 6.68
CA SER A 118 -10.46 -1.27 7.25
C SER A 118 -9.08 -1.66 7.77
N TRP A 119 -8.95 -2.82 8.44
CA TRP A 119 -7.66 -3.35 8.88
C TRP A 119 -6.75 -3.69 7.70
N CYS A 120 -7.29 -4.32 6.65
CA CYS A 120 -6.53 -4.62 5.43
C CYS A 120 -5.89 -3.37 4.87
N VAL A 121 -6.68 -2.31 4.66
CA VAL A 121 -6.21 -1.03 4.10
C VAL A 121 -5.12 -0.43 4.98
N LEU A 122 -5.34 -0.33 6.29
CA LEU A 122 -4.35 0.24 7.21
C LEU A 122 -3.04 -0.56 7.22
N ARG A 123 -3.16 -1.90 7.25
CA ARG A 123 -2.01 -2.81 7.23
C ARG A 123 -1.22 -2.71 5.93
N THR A 124 -1.90 -2.58 4.79
CA THR A 124 -1.24 -2.49 3.48
C THR A 124 -0.66 -1.12 3.22
N VAL A 125 -1.28 -0.04 3.71
CA VAL A 125 -0.72 1.32 3.69
C VAL A 125 0.62 1.34 4.45
N GLN A 126 0.64 0.86 5.68
CA GLN A 126 1.88 0.80 6.48
C GLN A 126 2.95 -0.06 5.81
N HIS A 127 2.55 -1.20 5.22
CA HIS A 127 3.44 -2.07 4.46
C HIS A 127 4.06 -1.38 3.24
N GLY A 128 3.23 -0.68 2.47
CA GLY A 128 3.66 0.05 1.30
C GLY A 128 4.62 1.20 1.64
N ILE A 129 4.38 1.89 2.76
CA ILE A 129 5.29 2.92 3.29
C ILE A 129 6.64 2.31 3.66
N TYR A 130 6.64 1.19 4.39
CA TYR A 130 7.86 0.48 4.77
C TYR A 130 8.71 0.10 3.55
N HIS A 131 8.09 -0.51 2.54
CA HIS A 131 8.79 -0.89 1.33
C HIS A 131 9.16 0.29 0.42
N ALA A 132 8.42 1.40 0.45
CA ALA A 132 8.83 2.63 -0.24
C ALA A 132 10.17 3.16 0.32
N GLY A 133 10.39 3.06 1.64
CA GLY A 133 11.69 3.37 2.25
C GLY A 133 12.82 2.44 1.76
N GLN A 134 12.53 1.14 1.64
CA GLN A 134 13.49 0.19 1.05
C GLN A 134 13.80 0.53 -0.41
N LEU A 135 12.78 0.82 -1.22
CA LEU A 135 12.93 1.21 -2.61
C LEU A 135 13.73 2.51 -2.77
N ALA A 136 13.55 3.49 -1.88
CA ALA A 136 14.35 4.71 -1.89
C ALA A 136 15.85 4.42 -1.66
N LYS A 137 16.18 3.49 -0.74
CA LYS A 137 17.55 3.03 -0.54
C LYS A 137 18.09 2.29 -1.77
N MET A 138 17.30 1.38 -2.35
CA MET A 138 17.68 0.64 -3.56
C MET A 138 17.94 1.60 -4.73
N ARG A 139 17.07 2.60 -4.92
CA ARG A 139 17.23 3.68 -5.92
C ARG A 139 18.58 4.36 -5.82
N HIS A 140 19.02 4.68 -4.60
CA HIS A 140 20.35 5.25 -4.37
C HIS A 140 21.48 4.28 -4.74
N MET A 141 21.37 3.00 -4.33
CA MET A 141 22.39 1.98 -4.58
C MET A 141 22.57 1.66 -6.08
N ILE A 142 21.50 1.72 -6.87
CA ILE A 142 21.59 1.44 -8.32
C ILE A 142 22.14 2.61 -9.13
N GLY A 143 22.30 3.79 -8.53
CA GLY A 143 22.73 5.01 -9.22
C GLY A 143 21.64 5.63 -10.10
N ALA A 144 20.37 5.46 -9.72
CA ALA A 144 19.25 6.05 -10.45
C ALA A 144 19.24 7.58 -10.36
N PRO A 145 18.53 8.28 -11.27
CA PRO A 145 18.40 9.73 -11.21
C PRO A 145 17.90 10.21 -9.84
N PRO A 146 18.44 11.33 -9.31
CA PRO A 146 17.95 11.88 -8.05
C PRO A 146 16.49 12.31 -8.20
N LEU A 147 15.72 12.14 -7.13
CA LEU A 147 14.38 12.71 -7.04
C LEU A 147 14.49 14.19 -6.68
N GLU A 148 13.55 15.00 -7.14
CA GLU A 148 13.40 16.36 -6.61
C GLU A 148 13.16 16.31 -5.10
N VAL A 149 13.79 17.23 -4.37
CA VAL A 149 13.64 17.32 -2.92
C VAL A 149 12.26 17.88 -2.61
N ASP A 150 11.34 16.97 -2.34
CA ASP A 150 9.97 17.25 -1.91
C ASP A 150 9.52 16.16 -0.92
N ASP A 151 9.39 16.57 0.34
CA ASP A 151 8.96 15.68 1.42
C ASP A 151 7.43 15.60 1.52
N ALA A 152 6.67 16.44 0.81
CA ALA A 152 5.22 16.50 0.94
C ALA A 152 4.54 15.14 0.64
N PRO A 153 4.92 14.37 -0.40
CA PRO A 153 4.33 13.05 -0.65
C PRO A 153 4.64 12.04 0.47
N TRP A 154 5.85 12.09 1.04
CA TRP A 154 6.23 11.22 2.16
C TRP A 154 5.43 11.56 3.42
N ASN A 155 5.45 12.83 3.82
CA ASN A 155 4.73 13.31 5.01
C ASN A 155 3.23 12.97 4.90
N ALA A 156 2.63 13.24 3.73
CA ALA A 156 1.23 12.91 3.49
C ALA A 156 0.93 11.40 3.64
N ALA A 157 1.80 10.53 3.12
CA ALA A 157 1.64 9.08 3.22
C ALA A 157 1.73 8.59 4.67
N VAL A 158 2.67 9.12 5.46
CA VAL A 158 2.89 8.71 6.87
C VAL A 158 1.87 9.31 7.82
N ASP A 159 1.46 10.55 7.60
CA ASP A 159 0.53 11.26 8.48
C ASP A 159 -0.89 10.74 8.33
N ALA A 160 -1.29 10.30 7.12
CA ALA A 160 -2.66 9.83 6.87
C ALA A 160 -3.12 8.67 7.79
N PRO A 161 -2.39 7.55 7.93
CA PRO A 161 -2.78 6.50 8.88
C PRO A 161 -2.70 6.98 10.34
N THR A 162 -1.76 7.86 10.66
CA THR A 162 -1.62 8.45 12.01
C THR A 162 -2.84 9.29 12.40
N GLN A 163 -3.35 10.09 11.47
CA GLN A 163 -4.56 10.90 11.65
C GLN A 163 -5.81 10.02 11.88
N ILE A 164 -5.94 8.92 11.14
CA ILE A 164 -7.02 7.94 11.34
C ILE A 164 -6.96 7.36 12.75
N ILE A 165 -5.79 6.88 13.16
CA ILE A 165 -5.60 6.27 14.49
C ILE A 165 -5.87 7.30 15.58
N GLY A 166 -5.37 8.53 15.42
CA GLY A 166 -5.64 9.64 16.35
C GLY A 166 -7.13 9.90 16.54
N ALA A 167 -7.89 9.95 15.44
CA ALA A 167 -9.34 10.13 15.51
C ALA A 167 -10.04 8.95 16.22
N LEU A 168 -9.63 7.71 15.95
CA LEU A 168 -10.19 6.52 16.61
C LEU A 168 -9.92 6.50 18.11
N LEU A 169 -8.73 6.94 18.52
CA LEU A 169 -8.41 7.13 19.93
C LEU A 169 -9.27 8.26 20.49
N ASP A 170 -9.31 9.46 19.91
CA ASP A 170 -10.10 10.57 20.47
C ASP A 170 -11.60 10.25 20.67
N GLU A 171 -12.16 9.27 19.96
CA GLU A 171 -13.51 8.75 20.19
C GLU A 171 -13.62 7.70 21.29
N SER A 172 -12.60 6.84 21.48
CA SER A 172 -12.63 5.82 22.53
C SER A 172 -12.48 6.40 23.95
N TRP A 173 -12.07 7.67 24.06
CA TRP A 173 -11.90 8.38 25.35
C TRP A 173 -13.06 9.34 25.67
N LYS A 174 -14.13 9.34 24.85
CA LYS A 174 -15.38 10.09 25.10
C LYS A 174 -16.46 9.17 25.65
#